data_AF-A0A519UE56-F1
#
_entry.id   AF-A0A519UE56-F1
#
_cell.length_a   1.000
_cell.length_b   1.000
_cell.length_c   1.000
_cell.angle_alpha   90.00
_cell.angle_beta   90.00
_cell.angle_gamma   90.00
#
_symmetry.space_group_name_H-M   'P 1'
#
loop_
_entity.id
_entity.type
_entity.pdbx_description
1 polymer ?
#
loop_
_entity_poly.entity_id
_entity_poly.type
_entity_poly.pdbx_seq_one_letter_code
_entity_poly.pdbx_strand_id
1 'polypeptide(L)'
;MTNPTTPKTAFWLATALLLALLSPAAARAQGTVRRHLIYFQNKTGTPYSVSQPQAFLSARALARRSRQGIAVRTRDLPVNPAYVAQVRAVGGSPQVRYTSRWLNAAVVACDSPTLARIYQLPSVRGGQTLS
;
A
#
# COMPACT_ATOMS: atom_id res chain seq x y z
N MET A 1 51.71 29.42 47.79
CA MET A 1 51.34 29.85 46.41
C MET A 1 50.83 28.63 45.67
N THR A 2 49.52 28.39 45.62
CA THR A 2 48.91 27.23 44.94
C THR A 2 48.35 27.67 43.59
N ASN A 3 48.86 27.07 42.51
CA ASN A 3 48.40 27.31 41.14
C ASN A 3 47.11 26.52 40.88
N PRO A 4 46.03 27.12 40.35
CA PRO A 4 44.83 26.36 39.99
C PRO A 4 45.03 25.64 38.65
N THR A 5 44.88 24.31 38.66
CA THR A 5 44.81 23.48 37.46
C THR A 5 43.47 23.70 36.75
N THR A 6 43.51 24.21 35.52
CA THR A 6 42.34 24.34 34.64
C THR A 6 41.93 22.97 34.05
N PRO A 7 40.65 22.58 34.11
CA PRO A 7 40.21 21.29 33.57
C PRO A 7 40.01 21.35 32.06
N LYS A 8 41.05 20.95 31.29
CA LYS A 8 41.01 20.81 29.81
C LYS A 8 39.94 19.80 29.34
N THR A 9 39.51 18.88 30.19
CA THR A 9 38.54 17.81 29.86
C THR A 9 37.10 18.30 29.71
N ALA A 10 36.71 19.35 30.43
CA ALA A 10 35.38 19.96 30.30
C ALA A 10 35.18 20.62 28.93
N PHE A 11 36.26 21.13 28.33
CA PHE A 11 36.22 21.78 27.02
C PHE A 11 35.94 20.80 25.87
N TRP A 12 36.52 19.59 25.92
CA TRP A 12 36.30 18.53 24.93
C TRP A 12 34.92 17.88 25.03
N LEU A 13 34.39 17.73 26.25
CA LEU A 13 33.04 17.22 26.48
C LEU A 13 31.96 18.22 26.01
N ALA A 14 32.17 19.52 26.25
CA ALA A 14 31.27 20.57 25.78
C ALA A 14 31.25 20.69 24.24
N THR A 15 32.41 20.51 23.58
CA THR A 15 32.47 20.51 22.10
C THR A 15 31.85 19.27 21.48
N ALA A 16 32.02 18.08 22.08
CA ALA A 16 31.36 16.86 21.60
C ALA A 16 29.82 16.94 21.72
N LEU A 17 29.32 17.56 22.80
CA LEU A 17 27.89 17.79 22.98
C LEU A 17 27.35 18.81 21.95
N LEU A 18 28.07 19.91 21.71
CA LEU A 18 27.69 20.94 20.74
C LEU A 18 27.67 20.40 19.29
N LEU A 19 28.56 19.46 18.95
CA LEU A 19 28.60 18.83 17.62
C LEU A 19 27.47 17.82 17.41
N ALA A 20 27.01 17.14 18.48
CA ALA A 20 25.86 16.24 18.43
C ALA A 20 24.52 17.00 18.18
N LEU A 21 24.42 18.26 18.63
CA LEU A 21 23.26 19.14 18.39
C LEU A 21 23.17 19.70 16.96
N LEU A 22 24.26 19.67 16.18
CA LEU A 22 24.29 20.11 14.78
C LEU A 22 23.99 18.99 13.78
N SER A 23 23.61 17.79 14.23
CA SER A 23 23.24 16.70 13.32
C SER A 23 22.04 17.12 12.46
N PRO A 24 22.20 17.23 11.12
CA PRO A 24 21.08 17.57 10.27
C PRO A 24 20.05 16.46 10.39
N ALA A 25 18.86 16.80 10.89
CA ALA A 25 17.71 15.91 10.81
C ALA A 25 17.54 15.55 9.33
N ALA A 26 17.72 14.27 9.00
CA ALA A 26 17.55 13.80 7.64
C ALA A 26 16.15 14.17 7.16
N ALA A 27 16.06 15.21 6.33
CA ALA A 27 14.81 15.62 5.72
C ALA A 27 14.33 14.43 4.89
N ARG A 28 13.26 13.77 5.34
CA ARG A 28 12.64 12.69 4.58
C ARG A 28 12.03 13.35 3.36
N ALA A 29 12.64 13.16 2.20
CA ALA A 29 12.06 13.61 0.94
C ALA A 29 10.63 13.06 0.84
N GLN A 30 9.63 13.94 0.79
CA GLN A 30 8.26 13.53 0.56
C GLN A 30 8.15 13.09 -0.90
N GLY A 31 8.01 11.77 -1.12
CA GLY A 31 7.92 11.23 -2.46
C GLY A 31 6.67 11.77 -3.16
N THR A 32 6.79 12.09 -4.45
CA THR A 32 5.65 12.52 -5.26
C THR A 32 4.58 11.43 -5.31
N VAL A 33 3.36 11.76 -4.89
CA VAL A 33 2.23 10.83 -4.97
C VAL A 33 1.84 10.64 -6.44
N ARG A 34 1.82 9.38 -6.88
CA ARG A 34 1.37 8.98 -8.22
C ARG A 34 0.28 7.92 -8.11
N ARG A 35 -0.45 7.71 -9.20
CA ARG A 35 -1.46 6.64 -9.32
C ARG A 35 -0.80 5.40 -9.88
N HIS A 36 -1.11 4.25 -9.29
CA HIS A 36 -0.59 2.95 -9.69
C HIS A 36 -1.73 1.96 -9.82
N LEU A 37 -1.71 1.13 -10.86
CA LEU A 37 -2.59 -0.02 -10.98
C LEU A 37 -1.88 -1.25 -10.39
N ILE A 38 -2.37 -1.74 -9.27
CA ILE A 38 -1.82 -2.86 -8.51
C ILE A 38 -2.63 -4.12 -8.81
N TYR A 39 -1.98 -5.17 -9.32
CA TYR A 39 -2.62 -6.45 -9.62
C TYR A 39 -2.49 -7.42 -8.45
N PHE A 40 -3.57 -8.13 -8.13
CA PHE A 40 -3.57 -9.16 -7.11
C PHE A 40 -3.34 -10.55 -7.72
N GLN A 41 -2.70 -11.44 -6.95
CA GLN A 41 -2.33 -12.79 -7.43
C GLN A 41 -3.54 -13.66 -7.79
N ASN A 42 -4.58 -13.64 -6.96
CA ASN A 42 -5.76 -14.47 -7.12
C ASN A 42 -6.96 -13.81 -6.41
N LYS A 43 -8.07 -14.56 -6.27
CA LYS A 43 -9.27 -14.15 -5.52
C LYS A 43 -9.57 -15.10 -4.35
N THR A 44 -8.59 -15.88 -3.91
CA THR A 44 -8.74 -16.86 -2.84
C THR A 44 -9.07 -16.18 -1.52
N GLY A 45 -9.92 -16.79 -0.70
CA GLY A 45 -10.37 -16.22 0.58
C GLY A 45 -11.33 -15.03 0.44
N THR A 46 -11.87 -14.79 -0.76
CA THR A 46 -12.95 -13.82 -0.96
C THR A 46 -14.25 -14.36 -0.35
N PRO A 47 -15.12 -13.51 0.25
CA PRO A 47 -16.39 -13.96 0.81
C PRO A 47 -17.45 -14.31 -0.25
N TYR A 48 -17.15 -14.09 -1.54
CA TYR A 48 -18.07 -14.34 -2.64
C TYR A 48 -17.87 -15.72 -3.26
N SER A 49 -18.97 -16.37 -3.66
CA SER A 49 -18.94 -17.67 -4.34
C SER A 49 -19.77 -17.66 -5.62
N VAL A 50 -19.30 -18.35 -6.65
CA VAL A 50 -20.04 -18.53 -7.91
C VAL A 50 -21.37 -19.28 -7.73
N SER A 51 -21.52 -20.05 -6.65
CA SER A 51 -22.79 -20.70 -6.28
C SER A 51 -23.81 -19.73 -5.67
N GLN A 52 -23.40 -18.53 -5.28
CA GLN A 52 -24.26 -17.48 -4.73
C GLN A 52 -24.06 -16.16 -5.51
N PRO A 53 -24.35 -16.15 -6.81
CA PRO A 53 -24.02 -15.01 -7.67
C PRO A 53 -24.78 -13.74 -7.31
N GLN A 54 -25.95 -13.83 -6.67
CA GLN A 54 -26.74 -12.70 -6.19
C GLN A 54 -25.98 -11.82 -5.17
N ALA A 55 -24.95 -12.34 -4.51
CA ALA A 55 -24.12 -11.57 -3.59
C ALA A 55 -23.22 -10.53 -4.30
N PHE A 56 -22.98 -10.66 -5.60
CA PHE A 56 -22.10 -9.76 -6.37
C PHE A 56 -22.57 -9.44 -7.79
N LEU A 57 -23.67 -10.03 -8.26
CA LEU A 57 -24.33 -9.70 -9.51
C LEU A 57 -25.76 -9.25 -9.23
N SER A 58 -26.17 -8.16 -9.89
CA SER A 58 -27.56 -7.70 -9.81
C SER A 58 -28.51 -8.68 -10.52
N ALA A 59 -29.78 -8.65 -10.14
CA ALA A 59 -30.83 -9.44 -10.78
C ALA A 59 -30.86 -9.22 -12.31
N ARG A 60 -30.72 -7.96 -12.77
CA ARG A 60 -30.63 -7.61 -14.20
C ARG A 60 -29.44 -8.28 -14.89
N ALA A 61 -28.29 -8.36 -14.22
CA ALA A 61 -27.09 -9.02 -14.77
C ALA A 61 -27.28 -10.53 -14.89
N LEU A 62 -27.91 -11.16 -13.90
CA LEU A 62 -28.22 -12.59 -13.89
C LEU A 62 -29.24 -12.96 -14.98
N ALA A 63 -30.33 -12.20 -15.10
CA ALA A 63 -31.33 -12.41 -16.13
C ALA A 63 -30.74 -12.29 -17.55
N ARG A 64 -29.89 -11.28 -17.78
CA ARG A 64 -29.17 -11.13 -19.06
C ARG A 64 -28.28 -12.34 -19.36
N ARG A 65 -27.52 -12.81 -18.36
CA ARG A 65 -26.64 -13.98 -18.50
C ARG A 65 -27.41 -15.25 -18.83
N SER A 66 -28.53 -15.48 -18.14
CA SER A 66 -29.43 -16.62 -18.40
C SER A 66 -29.91 -16.62 -19.85
N ARG A 67 -30.44 -15.47 -20.34
CA ARG A 67 -30.87 -15.33 -21.75
C ARG A 67 -29.77 -15.54 -22.78
N GLN A 68 -28.51 -15.25 -22.42
CA GLN A 68 -27.36 -15.35 -23.32
C GLN A 68 -26.56 -16.65 -23.12
N GLY A 69 -26.97 -17.55 -22.23
CA GLY A 69 -26.20 -18.76 -21.92
C GLY A 69 -24.82 -18.50 -21.31
N ILE A 70 -24.62 -17.36 -20.63
CA ILE A 70 -23.31 -16.98 -20.07
C ILE A 70 -23.19 -17.48 -18.63
N ALA A 71 -22.38 -18.51 -18.42
CA ALA A 71 -22.09 -19.03 -17.09
C ALA A 71 -21.39 -18.01 -16.17
N VAL A 72 -21.69 -18.05 -14.87
CA VAL A 72 -20.94 -17.32 -13.84
C VAL A 72 -19.65 -18.07 -13.53
N ARG A 73 -18.52 -17.36 -13.58
CA ARG A 73 -17.19 -17.95 -13.43
C ARG A 73 -16.42 -17.29 -12.29
N THR A 74 -15.37 -17.93 -11.78
CA THR A 74 -14.52 -17.38 -10.72
C THR A 74 -13.92 -16.01 -11.06
N ARG A 75 -13.66 -15.74 -12.36
CA ARG A 75 -13.22 -14.41 -12.83
C ARG A 75 -14.24 -13.30 -12.58
N ASP A 76 -15.52 -13.67 -12.45
CA ASP A 76 -16.59 -12.72 -12.18
C ASP A 76 -16.63 -12.28 -10.73
N LEU A 77 -15.94 -12.98 -9.82
CA LEU A 77 -15.91 -12.62 -8.42
C LEU A 77 -15.26 -11.23 -8.24
N PRO A 78 -15.75 -10.41 -7.31
CA PRO A 78 -15.09 -9.17 -6.90
C PRO A 78 -13.62 -9.38 -6.50
N VAL A 79 -12.86 -8.30 -6.42
CA VAL A 79 -11.53 -8.36 -5.77
C VAL A 79 -11.72 -8.75 -4.31
N ASN A 80 -10.83 -9.58 -3.76
CA ASN A 80 -10.92 -9.98 -2.36
C ASN A 80 -10.81 -8.72 -1.46
N PRO A 81 -11.84 -8.39 -0.66
CA PRO A 81 -11.83 -7.20 0.19
C PRO A 81 -10.70 -7.20 1.23
N ALA A 82 -10.25 -8.37 1.69
CA ALA A 82 -9.11 -8.48 2.60
C ALA A 82 -7.81 -7.99 1.97
N TYR A 83 -7.59 -8.25 0.67
CA TYR A 83 -6.40 -7.75 -0.03
C TYR A 83 -6.43 -6.23 -0.18
N VAL A 84 -7.60 -5.66 -0.43
CA VAL A 84 -7.77 -4.21 -0.48
C VAL A 84 -7.52 -3.58 0.89
N ALA A 85 -8.00 -4.22 1.97
CA ALA A 85 -7.74 -3.79 3.34
C ALA A 85 -6.24 -3.83 3.69
N GLN A 86 -5.54 -4.89 3.30
CA GLN A 86 -4.08 -5.00 3.46
C GLN A 86 -3.34 -3.84 2.77
N VAL A 87 -3.71 -3.51 1.53
CA VAL A 87 -3.12 -2.38 0.80
C VAL A 87 -3.34 -1.07 1.55
N ARG A 88 -4.57 -0.80 2.04
CA ARG A 88 -4.87 0.42 2.81
C ARG A 88 -4.09 0.52 4.13
N ALA A 89 -3.79 -0.63 4.75
CA ALA A 89 -3.09 -0.72 6.02
C ALA A 89 -1.56 -0.57 5.88
N VAL A 90 -1.01 -0.58 4.65
CA VAL A 90 0.42 -0.32 4.44
C VAL A 90 0.76 1.08 4.95
N GLY A 91 1.86 1.22 5.69
CA GLY A 91 2.30 2.53 6.16
C GLY A 91 2.50 3.53 5.01
N GLY A 92 2.42 4.83 5.29
CA GLY A 92 2.44 5.85 4.23
C GLY A 92 1.06 6.15 3.62
N SER A 93 -0.01 5.60 4.22
CA SER A 93 -1.40 5.98 3.97
C SER A 93 -1.81 5.97 2.49
N PRO A 94 -1.59 4.87 1.76
CA PRO A 94 -1.97 4.77 0.36
C PRO A 94 -3.49 4.90 0.18
N GLN A 95 -3.91 5.65 -0.83
CA GLN A 95 -5.33 5.84 -1.12
C GLN A 95 -5.78 4.89 -2.22
N VAL A 96 -6.53 3.86 -1.86
CA VAL A 96 -7.22 3.01 -2.85
C VAL A 96 -8.42 3.76 -3.43
N ARG A 97 -8.37 4.11 -4.72
CA ARG A 97 -9.42 4.86 -5.42
C ARG A 97 -10.58 3.98 -5.84
N TYR A 98 -10.28 2.86 -6.52
CA TYR A 98 -11.26 1.91 -6.99
C TYR A 98 -10.61 0.56 -7.32
N THR A 99 -11.42 -0.47 -7.49
CA THR A 99 -10.98 -1.81 -7.87
C THR A 99 -11.55 -2.25 -9.22
N SER A 100 -10.73 -2.91 -10.03
CA SER A 100 -11.17 -3.58 -11.25
C SER A 100 -11.41 -5.06 -10.98
N ARG A 101 -12.67 -5.47 -11.07
CA ARG A 101 -13.09 -6.88 -10.92
C ARG A 101 -12.40 -7.78 -11.94
N TRP A 102 -12.41 -7.35 -13.21
CA TRP A 102 -11.92 -8.11 -14.37
C TRP A 102 -10.40 -8.24 -14.41
N LEU A 103 -9.68 -7.17 -14.08
CA LEU A 103 -8.22 -7.19 -14.02
C LEU A 103 -7.70 -7.79 -12.71
N ASN A 104 -8.60 -8.04 -11.75
CA ASN A 104 -8.24 -8.37 -10.37
C ASN A 104 -7.22 -7.39 -9.80
N ALA A 105 -7.55 -6.10 -9.84
CA ALA A 105 -6.60 -5.02 -9.55
C ALA A 105 -7.23 -3.87 -8.76
N ALA A 106 -6.40 -3.02 -8.17
CA ALA A 106 -6.79 -1.78 -7.51
C ALA A 106 -5.98 -0.59 -8.04
N VAL A 107 -6.63 0.56 -8.23
CA VAL A 107 -5.91 1.82 -8.48
C VAL A 107 -5.62 2.47 -7.14
N VAL A 108 -4.34 2.71 -6.88
CA VAL A 108 -3.81 3.17 -5.60
C VAL A 108 -2.98 4.43 -5.84
N ALA A 109 -3.29 5.51 -5.11
CA ALA A 109 -2.47 6.71 -5.09
C ALA A 109 -1.51 6.66 -3.90
N CYS A 110 -0.21 6.64 -4.16
CA CYS A 110 0.83 6.64 -3.13
C CYS A 110 2.19 7.09 -3.69
N ASP A 111 3.14 7.35 -2.79
CA ASP A 111 4.53 7.65 -3.14
C ASP A 111 5.35 6.38 -3.41
N SER A 112 6.56 6.54 -3.96
CA SER A 112 7.41 5.39 -4.33
C SER A 112 7.80 4.47 -3.15
N PRO A 113 8.14 4.98 -1.95
CA PRO A 113 8.41 4.12 -0.79
C PRO A 113 7.20 3.32 -0.32
N THR A 114 5.98 3.87 -0.41
CA THR A 114 4.74 3.14 -0.11
C THR A 114 4.46 2.09 -1.17
N LEU A 115 4.64 2.40 -2.45
CA LEU A 115 4.50 1.43 -3.53
C LEU A 115 5.43 0.22 -3.36
N ALA A 116 6.69 0.46 -2.99
CA ALA A 116 7.66 -0.61 -2.74
C ALA A 116 7.19 -1.57 -1.64
N ARG A 117 6.56 -1.04 -0.58
CA ARG A 117 5.98 -1.85 0.51
C ARG A 117 4.72 -2.60 0.08
N ILE A 118 3.88 -1.99 -0.75
CA ILE A 118 2.71 -2.67 -1.34
C ILE A 118 3.14 -3.89 -2.15
N TYR A 119 4.24 -3.81 -2.91
CA TYR A 119 4.76 -4.95 -3.68
C TYR A 119 5.27 -6.12 -2.83
N GLN A 120 5.51 -5.92 -1.52
CA GLN A 120 5.88 -7.00 -0.60
C GLN A 120 4.67 -7.76 -0.04
N LEU A 121 3.45 -7.31 -0.30
CA LEU A 121 2.26 -8.02 0.15
C LEU A 121 2.11 -9.35 -0.61
N PRO A 122 1.88 -10.50 0.07
CA PRO A 122 1.68 -11.78 -0.60
C PRO A 122 0.48 -11.82 -1.55
N SER A 123 -0.50 -10.94 -1.33
CA SER A 123 -1.68 -10.80 -2.19
C SER A 123 -1.39 -10.08 -3.50
N VAL A 124 -0.25 -9.38 -3.62
CA VAL A 124 0.11 -8.55 -4.77
C VAL A 124 1.01 -9.34 -5.73
N ARG A 125 0.71 -9.23 -7.03
CA ARG A 125 1.50 -9.82 -8.13
C ARG A 125 2.50 -8.81 -8.70
N GLY A 126 2.13 -7.53 -8.70
CA GLY A 126 2.91 -6.44 -9.28
C GLY A 126 2.01 -5.25 -9.62
N GLY A 127 2.54 -4.27 -10.35
CA GLY A 127 1.77 -3.09 -10.73
C GLY A 127 2.45 -2.24 -11.78
N GLN A 128 1.73 -1.20 -12.22
CA GLN A 128 2.22 -0.22 -13.19
C GLN A 128 1.84 1.19 -12.75
N THR A 129 2.74 2.15 -12.94
CA THR A 129 2.46 3.57 -12.74
C THR A 129 1.56 4.06 -13.87
N LEU A 130 0.52 4.81 -13.52
CA LEU A 130 -0.38 5.47 -14.47
C LEU A 130 0.12 6.89 -14.74
N SER A 131 0.06 7.29 -16.02
CA SER A 131 0.36 8.64 -16.46
C SER A 131 -0.60 9.70 -15.93
#